data_AF-A0A7S3KJR1-F1
#
_entry.id   AF-A0A7S3KJR1-F1
#
_cell.length_a   1.000
_cell.length_b   1.000
_cell.length_c   1.000
_cell.angle_alpha   90.00
_cell.angle_beta   90.00
_cell.angle_gamma   90.00
#
_symmetry.space_group_name_H-M   'P 1'
#
loop_
_entity.id
_entity.type
_entity.pdbx_description
1 polymer ?
#
loop_
_entity_poly.entity_id
_entity_poly.type
_entity_poly.pdbx_seq_one_letter_code
_entity_poly.pdbx_strand_id
1 'polypeptide(L)'
;NNLGMSYFKAGDFEDSTIEYSKAINHVKTEHKNYELDPEIMKQIAIFCNNRGLAFYHQHRYAEAKTDFDEAISLEGDDAIYYFNRGNNSYDQSLILANIEGSEENAKKL
;
A
#
# COMPACT_ATOMS: atom_id res chain seq x y z
N ASN A 1 5.12 -0.12 -13.95
CA ASN A 1 5.18 -1.58 -14.12
C ASN A 1 3.81 -2.08 -14.57
N ASN A 2 3.66 -2.43 -15.85
CA ASN A 2 2.41 -2.94 -16.40
C ASN A 2 2.08 -4.35 -15.90
N LEU A 3 3.11 -5.13 -15.54
CA LEU A 3 2.94 -6.50 -15.08
C LEU A 3 2.35 -6.54 -13.66
N GLY A 4 2.85 -5.70 -12.75
CA GLY A 4 2.26 -5.55 -11.40
C GLY A 4 0.78 -5.14 -11.45
N MET A 5 0.43 -4.20 -12.35
CA MET A 5 -0.96 -3.82 -12.59
C MET A 5 -1.78 -4.95 -13.23
N SER A 6 -1.18 -5.77 -14.09
CA SER A 6 -1.86 -6.90 -14.72
C SER A 6 -2.25 -7.95 -13.68
N TYR A 7 -1.31 -8.34 -12.82
CA TYR A 7 -1.58 -9.26 -11.71
C TYR A 7 -2.60 -8.68 -10.74
N PHE A 8 -2.50 -7.39 -10.42
CA PHE A 8 -3.50 -6.71 -9.58
C PHE A 8 -4.91 -6.86 -10.13
N LYS A 9 -5.09 -6.57 -11.43
CA LYS A 9 -6.39 -6.68 -12.10
C LYS A 9 -6.89 -8.11 -12.21
N ALA A 10 -5.99 -9.09 -12.24
CA ALA A 10 -6.32 -10.51 -12.20
C ALA A 10 -6.71 -11.00 -10.79
N GLY A 11 -6.47 -10.19 -9.75
CA GLY A 11 -6.66 -10.58 -8.34
C GLY A 11 -5.45 -11.32 -7.75
N ASP A 12 -4.37 -11.47 -8.51
CA ASP A 12 -3.12 -12.11 -8.08
C ASP A 12 -2.28 -11.11 -7.28
N PHE A 13 -2.75 -10.76 -6.08
CA PHE A 13 -2.16 -9.68 -5.30
C PHE A 13 -0.73 -9.98 -4.84
N GLU A 14 -0.37 -11.24 -4.58
CA GLU A 14 0.99 -11.62 -4.18
C GLU A 14 1.99 -11.28 -5.31
N ASP A 15 1.74 -11.79 -6.52
CA ASP A 15 2.57 -11.50 -7.70
C ASP A 15 2.60 -10.00 -8.00
N SER A 16 1.46 -9.31 -7.84
CA SER A 16 1.38 -7.87 -7.95
C SER A 16 2.36 -7.15 -7.00
N THR A 17 2.39 -7.54 -5.73
CA THR A 17 3.32 -6.92 -4.74
C THR A 17 4.79 -7.19 -5.05
N ILE A 18 5.12 -8.39 -5.53
CA ILE A 18 6.47 -8.74 -5.98
C ILE A 18 6.89 -7.83 -7.13
N GLU A 19 6.02 -7.67 -8.11
CA GLU A 19 6.29 -6.90 -9.31
C GLU A 19 6.42 -5.39 -9.02
N TYR A 20 5.59 -4.82 -8.15
CA TYR A 20 5.79 -3.43 -7.72
C TYR A 20 7.08 -3.26 -6.93
N SER A 21 7.45 -4.21 -6.07
CA SER A 21 8.70 -4.14 -5.30
C SER A 21 9.92 -4.14 -6.20
N LYS A 22 9.94 -4.99 -7.24
CA LYS A 22 10.98 -4.97 -8.27
C LYS A 22 11.07 -3.61 -8.95
N ALA A 23 9.92 -3.04 -9.33
CA ALA A 23 9.85 -1.75 -10.01
C ALA A 23 10.39 -0.60 -9.15
N ILE A 24 9.97 -0.53 -7.88
CA ILE A 24 10.46 0.48 -6.92
C ILE A 24 11.97 0.38 -6.76
N ASN A 25 12.49 -0.83 -6.51
CA ASN A 25 13.92 -1.05 -6.32
C ASN A 25 14.73 -0.71 -7.57
N HIS A 26 14.22 -1.09 -8.75
CA HIS A 26 14.85 -0.76 -10.02
C HIS A 26 14.96 0.75 -10.22
N VAL A 27 13.84 1.49 -10.08
CA VAL A 27 13.82 2.95 -10.22
C VAL A 27 14.75 3.62 -9.20
N LYS A 28 14.68 3.24 -7.92
CA LYS A 28 15.57 3.79 -6.88
C LYS A 28 17.06 3.49 -7.16
N THR A 29 17.38 2.35 -7.78
CA THR A 29 18.76 1.97 -8.12
C THR A 29 19.29 2.75 -9.33
N GLU A 30 18.48 2.92 -10.37
CA GLU A 30 18.84 3.69 -11.56
C GLU A 30 18.93 5.19 -11.27
N HIS A 31 18.05 5.70 -10.40
CA HIS A 31 17.95 7.10 -10.05
C HIS A 31 18.41 7.35 -8.61
N LYS A 32 19.70 7.21 -8.31
CA LYS A 32 20.24 7.34 -6.94
C LYS A 32 19.90 8.66 -6.23
N ASN A 33 19.68 9.73 -6.99
CA ASN A 33 19.27 11.05 -6.47
C ASN A 33 17.80 11.35 -6.80
N TYR A 34 16.93 10.34 -6.81
CA TYR A 34 15.51 10.50 -7.17
C TYR A 34 14.79 11.58 -6.34
N GLU A 35 15.24 11.83 -5.11
CA GLU A 35 14.69 12.86 -4.22
C GLU A 35 14.82 14.28 -4.79
N LEU A 36 15.70 14.49 -5.77
CA LEU A 36 15.86 15.76 -6.48
C LEU A 36 15.04 15.84 -7.78
N ASP A 37 14.36 14.76 -8.16
CA ASP A 37 13.58 14.65 -9.39
C ASP A 37 12.10 14.37 -9.06
N PRO A 38 11.24 15.40 -9.13
CA PRO A 38 9.82 15.27 -8.82
C PRO A 38 9.08 14.22 -9.65
N GLU A 39 9.50 13.99 -10.90
CA GLU A 39 8.84 12.99 -11.75
C GLU A 39 9.17 11.58 -11.28
N ILE A 40 10.41 11.34 -10.86
CA ILE A 40 10.81 10.04 -10.30
C ILE A 40 10.18 9.83 -8.92
N MET A 41 10.12 10.86 -8.06
CA MET A 41 9.41 10.78 -6.78
C MET A 41 7.94 10.40 -6.99
N LYS A 42 7.26 11.07 -7.92
CA LYS A 42 5.88 10.75 -8.30
C LYS A 42 5.73 9.33 -8.83
N GLN A 43 6.65 8.88 -9.68
CA GLN A 43 6.61 7.51 -10.21
C GLN A 43 6.76 6.46 -9.10
N ILE A 44 7.68 6.67 -8.15
CA ILE A 44 7.85 5.80 -6.99
C ILE A 44 6.59 5.85 -6.11
N ALA A 45 6.03 7.03 -5.86
CA ALA A 45 4.81 7.20 -5.07
C ALA A 45 3.64 6.40 -5.65
N ILE A 46 3.45 6.43 -6.98
CA ILE A 46 2.43 5.63 -7.68
C ILE A 46 2.66 4.13 -7.46
N PHE A 47 3.90 3.66 -7.52
CA PHE A 47 4.20 2.24 -7.27
C PHE A 47 3.98 1.85 -5.81
N CYS A 48 4.36 2.70 -4.85
CA CYS A 48 4.08 2.48 -3.44
C CYS A 48 2.57 2.40 -3.21
N ASN A 49 1.78 3.36 -3.71
CA ASN A 49 0.32 3.33 -3.57
C ASN A 49 -0.31 2.06 -4.14
N ASN A 50 0.12 1.64 -5.34
CA ASN A 50 -0.43 0.42 -5.95
C ASN A 50 -0.03 -0.86 -5.22
N ARG A 51 1.20 -0.92 -4.69
CA ARG A 51 1.63 -2.04 -3.83
C ARG A 51 0.87 -2.03 -2.49
N GLY A 52 0.61 -0.86 -1.93
CA GLY A 52 -0.20 -0.68 -0.74
C GLY A 52 -1.64 -1.18 -0.93
N LEU A 53 -2.26 -0.88 -2.09
CA LEU A 53 -3.56 -1.44 -2.46
C LEU A 53 -3.52 -2.97 -2.57
N ALA A 54 -2.46 -3.54 -3.15
CA ALA A 54 -2.33 -4.99 -3.24
C ALA A 54 -2.18 -5.64 -1.85
N PHE A 55 -1.42 -5.04 -0.93
CA PHE A 55 -1.36 -5.48 0.46
C PHE A 55 -2.70 -5.32 1.20
N TYR A 56 -3.41 -4.22 0.97
CA TYR A 56 -4.74 -3.99 1.53
C TYR A 56 -5.71 -5.11 1.14
N HIS A 57 -5.72 -5.52 -0.14
CA HIS A 57 -6.53 -6.66 -0.61
C HIS A 57 -6.08 -8.01 -0.04
N GLN A 58 -4.84 -8.13 0.45
CA GLN A 58 -4.36 -9.29 1.20
C GLN A 58 -4.64 -9.20 2.71
N HIS A 59 -5.36 -8.17 3.17
CA HIS A 59 -5.57 -7.85 4.59
C HIS A 59 -4.28 -7.56 5.38
N ARG A 60 -3.20 -7.22 4.67
CA ARG A 60 -1.89 -6.85 5.23
C ARG A 60 -1.84 -5.35 5.50
N TYR A 61 -2.71 -4.90 6.41
CA TYR A 61 -2.98 -3.47 6.64
C TYR A 61 -1.76 -2.67 7.14
N ALA A 62 -0.81 -3.31 7.82
CA ALA A 62 0.40 -2.67 8.30
C ALA A 62 1.36 -2.35 7.15
N GLU A 63 1.60 -3.30 6.24
CA GLU A 63 2.38 -3.06 5.03
C GLU A 63 1.69 -2.07 4.10
N ALA A 64 0.37 -2.20 3.91
CA ALA A 64 -0.42 -1.27 3.12
C ALA A 64 -0.28 0.18 3.64
N LYS A 65 -0.40 0.37 4.97
CA LYS A 65 -0.20 1.68 5.59
C LYS A 65 1.19 2.24 5.30
N THR A 66 2.22 1.42 5.44
CA THR A 66 3.61 1.85 5.21
C THR A 66 3.80 2.35 3.78
N ASP A 67 3.24 1.63 2.81
CA ASP A 67 3.30 2.01 1.40
C ASP A 67 2.49 3.28 1.09
N PHE A 68 1.32 3.47 1.71
CA PHE A 68 0.57 4.72 1.55
C PHE A 68 1.27 5.91 2.20
N ASP A 69 1.91 5.73 3.36
CA ASP A 69 2.70 6.78 4.02
C ASP A 69 3.91 7.18 3.16
N GLU A 70 4.59 6.21 2.54
CA GLU A 70 5.71 6.47 1.61
C GLU A 70 5.22 7.19 0.34
N ALA A 71 4.06 6.83 -0.21
CA ALA A 71 3.50 7.56 -1.35
C ALA A 71 3.23 9.03 -1.02
N ILE A 72 2.66 9.29 0.17
CA ILE A 72 2.39 10.64 0.68
C ILE A 72 3.69 11.42 0.95
N SER A 73 4.75 10.77 1.45
CA SER A 73 6.02 11.43 1.74
C SER A 73 6.74 11.87 0.46
N LEU A 74 6.62 11.08 -0.61
CA LEU A 74 7.22 11.36 -1.92
C LEU A 74 6.41 12.35 -2.74
N GLU A 75 5.08 12.24 -2.71
CA GLU A 75 4.17 13.10 -3.48
C GLU A 75 2.89 13.38 -2.69
N GLY A 76 2.94 14.41 -1.86
CA GLY A 76 1.87 14.72 -0.89
C GLY A 76 0.64 15.41 -1.45
N ASP A 77 0.58 15.71 -2.75
CA ASP A 77 -0.49 16.50 -3.38
C ASP A 77 -1.61 15.63 -3.99
N ASP A 78 -1.37 14.34 -4.25
CA ASP A 78 -2.39 13.45 -4.77
C ASP A 78 -3.33 12.94 -3.65
N ALA A 79 -4.58 13.39 -3.70
CA ALA A 79 -5.63 13.02 -2.78
C ALA A 79 -5.90 11.49 -2.74
N ILE A 80 -5.57 10.76 -3.80
CA ILE A 80 -5.82 9.31 -3.88
C ILE A 80 -5.03 8.54 -2.81
N TYR A 81 -3.82 8.98 -2.46
CA TYR A 81 -2.99 8.28 -1.46
C TYR A 81 -3.60 8.40 -0.06
N TYR A 82 -4.12 9.57 0.28
CA TYR A 82 -4.82 9.79 1.54
C TYR A 82 -6.14 9.02 1.59
N PHE A 83 -6.87 8.97 0.47
CA PHE A 83 -8.11 8.19 0.38
C PHE A 83 -7.84 6.70 0.64
N ASN A 84 -6.84 6.12 -0.01
CA ASN A 84 -6.48 4.72 0.19
C ASN A 84 -5.98 4.43 1.61
N ARG A 85 -5.17 5.34 2.19
CA ARG A 85 -4.76 5.23 3.59
C ARG A 85 -5.96 5.29 4.55
N GLY A 86 -6.92 6.16 4.28
CA GLY A 86 -8.15 6.31 5.05
C GLY A 86 -8.97 5.01 5.06
N ASN A 87 -9.18 4.42 3.89
CA ASN A 87 -9.88 3.13 3.76
C ASN A 87 -9.14 2.02 4.52
N ASN A 88 -7.81 1.96 4.40
CA ASN A 88 -6.98 1.01 5.13
C ASN A 88 -7.13 1.17 6.65
N SER A 89 -7.10 2.40 7.16
CA SER A 89 -7.28 2.67 8.60
C SER A 89 -8.69 2.35 9.09
N TYR A 90 -9.72 2.61 8.28
CA TYR A 90 -11.10 2.26 8.62
C TYR A 90 -11.27 0.75 8.76
N ASP A 91 -10.80 -0.02 7.77
CA ASP A 91 -10.92 -1.49 7.80
C ASP A 91 -10.09 -2.14 8.90
N GLN A 92 -8.86 -1.64 9.12
CA GLN A 92 -8.03 -2.09 10.24
C GLN A 92 -8.74 -1.86 11.58
N SER A 93 -9.37 -0.70 11.76
CA SER A 93 -10.11 -0.38 12.99
C SER A 93 -11.33 -1.28 13.17
N LEU A 94 -12.07 -1.55 12.09
CA LEU A 94 -13.23 -2.43 12.12
C LEU A 94 -12.85 -3.87 12.52
N ILE A 95 -11.73 -4.39 12.02
CA ILE A 95 -11.24 -5.72 12.36
C ILE A 95 -10.84 -5.81 13.84
N LEU A 96 -10.13 -4.80 14.34
CA LEU A 96 -9.75 -4.75 15.76
C LEU A 96 -10.98 -4.73 16.67
N ALA A 97 -12.00 -3.93 16.36
CA ALA A 97 -13.24 -3.87 17.12
C ALA A 97 -13.98 -5.23 17.14
N ASN A 98 -13.99 -5.96 16.02
CA ASN A 98 -14.61 -7.28 15.94
C ASN A 98 -13.86 -8.32 16.78
N ILE A 99 -12.51 -8.25 16.83
CA ILE A 99 -11.69 -9.14 17.66
C ILE A 99 -11.95 -8.88 19.14
N GLU A 100 -11.90 -7.61 19.58
CA GLU A 100 -12.15 -7.23 20.98
C GLU A 100 -13.54 -7.67 21.45
N GLY A 101 -14.58 -7.43 20.63
CA GLY A 101 -15.94 -7.90 20.93
C GLY A 101 -16.07 -9.42 21.01
N SER A 102 -15.30 -10.16 20.19
CA SER A 102 -15.28 -11.63 20.25
C SER A 102 -14.62 -12.16 21.53
N GLU A 103 -13.53 -11.54 21.98
CA GLU A 103 -12.84 -11.92 23.22
C GLU A 103 -13.67 -11.60 24.46
N GLU A 104 -14.38 -10.46 24.47
CA GLU A 104 -15.25 -10.10 25.58
C GLU A 104 -16.44 -11.07 25.71
N ASN A 105 -16.98 -11.55 24.59
CA ASN A 105 -18.03 -12.57 24.58
C ASN A 105 -17.51 -13.94 25.05
N ALA A 106 -16.28 -14.32 24.66
CA ALA A 106 -15.67 -15.59 25.09
C ALA A 106 -15.38 -15.64 26.60
N LYS A 107 -15.13 -14.50 27.26
CA LYS A 107 -14.91 -14.42 28.72
C LYS A 107 -16.19 -14.45 29.55
N LYS A 108 -17.36 -14.23 28.94
CA LYS A 108 -18.67 -14.18 29.61
C LYS A 108 -19.43 -15.51 29.57
N LEU A 109 -18.94 -16.51 28.84
CA LEU A 109 -19.45 -17.88 28.77
C LEU A 109 -18.66 -18.80 29.71
#